data_AF-A0A0F3QC08-F1
#
_entry.id   AF-A0A0F3QC08-F1
#
_cell.length_a   1.000
_cell.length_b   1.000
_cell.length_c   1.000
_cell.angle_alpha   90.00
_cell.angle_beta   90.00
_cell.angle_gamma   90.00
#
_symmetry.space_group_name_H-M   'P 1'
#
loop_
_entity.id
_entity.type
_entity.pdbx_description
1 polymer ?
#
loop_
_entity_poly.entity_id
_entity_poly.type
_entity_poly.pdbx_seq_one_letter_code
_entity_poly.pdbx_strand_id
1 'polypeptide(L)' 'MNNKVSQLSGGEKARLSLAKIAASLPKLLVLDEITNNLDLETKEHIIQILKSYPGVMLVISHDIDFLKAIEIKDFFRI' A
#
# COMPACT_ATOMS: atom_id res chain seq x y z
N MET A 1 -12.39 8.86 20.32
CA MET A 1 -13.27 8.77 19.13
C MET A 1 -13.19 7.35 18.60
N ASN A 2 -14.28 6.59 18.58
CA ASN A 2 -14.30 5.20 18.14
C ASN A 2 -15.23 5.09 16.91
N ASN A 3 -14.77 5.64 15.79
CA ASN A 3 -15.52 5.57 14.53
C ASN A 3 -15.46 4.14 14.00
N LYS A 4 -16.60 3.60 13.55
CA LYS A 4 -16.63 2.28 12.94
C LYS A 4 -15.80 2.32 11.65
N VAL A 5 -15.04 1.27 11.35
CA VAL A 5 -14.21 1.16 10.13
C VAL A 5 -15.03 1.43 8.85
N SER A 6 -16.33 1.14 8.88
CA SER A 6 -17.28 1.42 7.79
C SER A 6 -17.46 2.91 7.47
N GLN A 7 -17.16 3.81 8.42
CA GLN A 7 -17.33 5.27 8.30
C GLN A 7 -16.04 5.99 7.88
N LEU A 8 -14.92 5.27 7.74
CA LEU A 8 -13.66 5.85 7.31
C LEU A 8 -13.69 6.15 5.80
N SER A 9 -13.16 7.32 5.42
CA SER A 9 -12.84 7.67 4.04
C SER A 9 -11.82 6.69 3.42
N GLY A 10 -11.67 6.74 2.09
CA GLY A 10 -10.69 5.90 1.38
C GLY A 10 -9.27 6.04 1.94
N GLY A 11 -8.83 7.29 2.16
CA GLY A 11 -7.51 7.58 2.74
C GLY A 11 -7.35 7.12 4.19
N GLU A 12 -8.40 7.22 5.01
CA GLU A 12 -8.37 6.71 6.40
C GLU A 12 -8.32 5.19 6.46
N LYS A 13 -9.01 4.48 5.56
CA LYS A 13 -8.91 3.02 5.43
C LYS A 13 -7.52 2.60 4.96
N ALA A 14 -6.91 3.35 4.05
CA ALA A 14 -5.54 3.11 3.60
C ALA A 14 -4.55 3.29 4.76
N ARG A 15 -4.62 4.40 5.51
CA ARG A 15 -3.77 4.61 6.72
C ARG A 15 -3.96 3.54 7.78
N LEU A 16 -5.20 3.12 8.05
CA LEU A 16 -5.46 2.05 9.01
C LEU A 16 -4.86 0.71 8.55
N SER A 17 -4.93 0.41 7.26
CA SER A 17 -4.33 -0.81 6.69
C SER A 17 -2.80 -0.77 6.79
N LEU A 18 -2.19 0.38 6.50
CA LEU A 18 -0.74 0.58 6.68
C LEU A 18 -0.33 0.45 8.15
N ALA A 19 -1.09 1.03 9.08
CA ALA A 19 -0.83 0.91 10.50
C ALA A 19 -0.90 -0.56 10.97
N LYS A 20 -1.83 -1.34 10.43
CA LYS A 20 -1.91 -2.79 10.70
C LYS A 20 -0.71 -3.55 10.15
N ILE A 21 -0.25 -3.22 8.94
CA ILE A 21 0.93 -3.84 8.32
C ILE A 21 2.18 -3.52 9.17
N ALA A 22 2.35 -2.25 9.57
CA ALA A 22 3.46 -1.83 10.42
C ALA A 22 3.43 -2.49 11.81
N ALA A 23 2.24 -2.72 12.38
CA ALA A 23 2.09 -3.34 13.70
C ALA A 23 2.35 -4.86 13.69
N SER A 24 2.06 -5.54 12.58
CA SER A 24 2.16 -7.00 12.48
C SER A 24 3.40 -7.50 11.72
N LEU A 25 4.09 -6.62 10.99
CA LEU A 25 5.28 -6.91 10.17
C LEU A 25 5.19 -8.28 9.46
N PRO A 26 4.17 -8.51 8.61
CA PRO A 26 3.96 -9.82 8.03
C PRO A 26 5.15 -10.25 7.15
N LYS A 27 5.42 -11.56 7.09
CA LYS A 27 6.49 -12.08 6.22
C LYS A 27 6.18 -11.89 4.73
N LEU A 28 4.89 -11.85 4.38
CA LEU A 28 4.39 -11.64 3.03
C LEU A 28 3.27 -10.59 3.05
N LEU A 29 3.42 -9.56 2.23
CA LEU A 29 2.41 -8.54 1.97
C LEU A 29 1.87 -8.71 0.55
N VAL A 30 0.55 -8.79 0.41
CA VAL A 30 -0.12 -8.84 -0.90
C VAL A 30 -0.93 -7.56 -1.07
N LEU A 31 -0.66 -6.83 -2.15
CA LEU A 31 -1.33 -5.57 -2.48
C LEU A 31 -2.02 -5.73 -3.83
N ASP A 32 -3.34 -5.53 -3.84
CA ASP A 32 -4.15 -5.56 -5.04
C ASP A 32 -4.75 -4.18 -5.28
N GLU A 33 -4.40 -3.55 -6.40
CA GLU A 33 -4.93 -2.24 -6.84
C GLU A 33 -4.93 -1.15 -5.76
N ILE A 34 -3.86 -1.11 -4.95
CA ILE A 34 -3.72 -0.24 -3.77
C ILE A 34 -3.65 1.25 -4.11
N THR A 35 -3.32 1.61 -5.35
CA THR A 35 -3.17 3.00 -5.82
C THR A 35 -4.49 3.67 -6.17
N ASN A 36 -5.57 2.92 -6.28
CA ASN A 36 -6.83 3.45 -6.79
C ASN A 36 -7.53 4.34 -5.75
N ASN A 37 -8.16 5.41 -6.21
CA ASN A 37 -8.90 6.38 -5.37
C ASN A 37 -8.06 7.06 -4.26
N LEU A 38 -6.73 7.04 -4.36
CA LEU A 38 -5.85 7.77 -3.43
C LEU A 38 -5.54 9.17 -3.96
N ASP A 39 -5.48 10.14 -3.05
CA ASP A 39 -4.86 11.42 -3.33
C ASP A 39 -3.33 11.29 -3.43
N LEU A 40 -2.69 12.32 -3.99
CA LEU A 40 -1.25 12.32 -4.24
C LEU A 40 -0.42 12.19 -2.95
N GLU A 41 -0.83 12.88 -1.89
CA GLU A 41 -0.17 12.86 -0.58
C GLU A 41 -0.19 11.47 0.06
N THR A 42 -1.34 10.78 0.00
CA THR A 42 -1.48 9.43 0.54
C THR A 42 -0.67 8.43 -0.29
N LYS A 43 -0.63 8.62 -1.62
CA LYS A 43 0.18 7.80 -2.52
C LYS A 43 1.67 7.91 -2.19
N GLU A 44 2.18 9.12 -1.97
CA GLU A 44 3.59 9.34 -1.58
C GLU A 44 3.93 8.67 -0.26
N HIS A 45 3.07 8.81 0.76
CA HIS A 45 3.27 8.13 2.04
C HIS A 45 3.30 6.60 1.90
N ILE A 46 2.41 6.02 1.10
CA ILE A 46 2.39 4.58 0.85
C ILE A 46 3.70 4.15 0.19
N ILE A 47 4.16 4.87 -0.83
CA ILE A 47 5.43 4.56 -1.50
C ILE A 47 6.58 4.51 -0.50
N GLN A 48 6.70 5.49 0.40
CA GLN A 48 7.77 5.52 1.41
C GLN A 48 7.72 4.33 2.38
N ILE A 49 6.52 3.94 2.81
CA ILE A 49 6.33 2.79 3.70
C ILE A 49 6.70 1.49 2.99
N LEU A 50 6.24 1.31 1.75
CA LEU A 50 6.48 0.09 0.98
C LEU A 50 7.96 -0.06 0.59
N LYS A 51 8.67 1.04 0.29
CA LYS A 51 10.12 1.03 0.09
C LYS A 51 10.89 0.50 1.30
N SER A 52 10.42 0.82 2.50
CA SER A 52 11.07 0.45 3.76
C SER A 52 10.55 -0.88 4.32
N TYR A 53 9.69 -1.58 3.58
CA TYR A 53 9.07 -2.80 4.05
C TYR A 53 10.09 -3.95 4.08
N PRO A 54 10.37 -4.55 5.26
CA PRO A 54 11.43 -5.56 5.39
C PRO A 54 11.04 -6.95 4.88
N GLY A 55 9.76 -7.18 4.58
CA GLY A 55 9.22 -8.48 4.15
C GLY A 55 9.13 -8.65 2.64
N VAL A 56 8.67 -9.82 2.20
CA VAL A 56 8.37 -10.07 0.80
C VAL A 56 7.06 -9.37 0.43
N MET A 57 7.01 -8.75 -0.74
CA MET A 57 5.82 -8.06 -1.23
C MET A 57 5.44 -8.60 -2.62
N LEU A 58 4.15 -8.89 -2.79
CA LEU A 58 3.52 -9.20 -4.07
C LEU A 58 2.55 -8.05 -4.39
N VAL A 59 2.75 -7.39 -5.52
CA VAL A 59 1.94 -6.22 -5.92
C VAL A 59 1.28 -6.49 -7.26
N ILE A 60 -0.03 -6.24 -7.32
CA ILE A 60 -0.84 -6.24 -8.52
C ILE A 60 -1.28 -4.80 -8.76
N SER A 61 -0.85 -4.21 -9.87
CA SER A 61 -1.22 -2.84 -10.22
C SER A 61 -1.07 -2.61 -11.73
N HIS A 62 -1.97 -1.82 -12.29
CA HIS A 62 -1.84 -1.25 -13.64
C HIS A 62 -0.97 0.01 -13.68
N ASP A 63 -0.55 0.55 -12.53
CA ASP A 63 0.24 1.78 -12.41
C ASP A 63 1.74 1.49 -12.42
N ILE A 64 2.36 1.62 -13.59
CA ILE A 64 3.78 1.36 -13.80
C ILE A 64 4.66 2.34 -13.01
N ASP A 65 4.24 3.60 -12.90
CA ASP A 65 5.02 4.63 -12.20
C ASP A 65 5.05 4.35 -10.70
N PHE A 66 3.94 3.86 -10.13
CA PHE A 66 3.91 3.38 -8.76
C PHE A 66 4.83 2.18 -8.54
N LEU A 67 4.77 1.16 -9.41
CA LEU A 67 5.61 -0.03 -9.28
C LEU A 67 7.12 0.31 -9.35
N LYS A 68 7.50 1.25 -10.21
CA LYS A 68 8.86 1.80 -10.27
C LYS A 68 9.20 2.58 -9.01
N ALA A 69 8.26 3.40 -8.53
CA ALA A 69 8.46 4.23 -7.36
C ALA A 69 8.70 3.40 -6.10
N ILE A 70 8.18 2.17 -5.97
CA ILE A 70 8.46 1.27 -4.84
C ILE A 70 9.64 0.32 -5.09
N GLU A 71 10.38 0.51 -6.19
CA GLU A 71 11.62 -0.23 -6.52
C GLU A 71 11.43 -1.76 -6.65
N ILE A 72 10.30 -2.19 -7.20
CA ILE A 72 10.08 -3.60 -7.56
C ILE A 72 11.12 -4.04 -8.59
N LYS A 73 11.85 -5.12 -8.26
CA LYS A 73 12.95 -5.65 -9.09
C LYS A 73 12.46 -6.54 -10.22
N ASP A 74 11.46 -7.38 -9.94
CA ASP A 74 10.93 -8.37 -10.85
C ASP A 74 9.46 -8.09 -11.13
N PHE A 75 9.08 -7.98 -12.41
CA PHE A 75 7.70 -7.75 -12.83
C PHE A 75 7.31 -8.72 -13.93
N PHE A 76 6.09 -9.23 -13.85
CA PHE A 76 5.49 -10.08 -14.87
C PHE A 76 4.36 -9.29 -15.52
N ARG A 77 4.38 -9.19 -16.86
CA ARG A 77 3.27 -8.62 -17.63
C ARG A 77 2.47 -9.79 -18.18
N ILE A 78 1.22 -9.87 -17.75
CA ILE A 78 0.25 -10.89 -18.17
C ILE A 78 -0.71 -10.24 -19.16
#